data_AF-A0A951YJ02-F1
#
_entry.id   AF-A0A951YJ02-F1
#
_cell.length_a   1.000
_cell.length_b   1.000
_cell.length_c   1.000
_cell.angle_alpha   90.00
_cell.angle_beta   90.00
_cell.angle_gamma   90.00
#
_symmetry.space_group_name_H-M   'P 1'
#
loop_
_entity.id
_entity.type
_entity.pdbx_description
1 polymer ?
#
loop_
_entity_poly.entity_id
_entity_poly.type
_entity_poly.pdbx_seq_one_letter_code
_entity_poly.pdbx_strand_id
1 'polypeptide(L)'
;MNLRNIATAVLTLAMASAALPLAHAHQSIEVTDGAYRVIVGYLVNPPYTNVLNGIDLAVRDANGNPVTGLEKSLDAWVLGPAGSEVKLTLRANRDKEGWYTGNFLPTAPGEYTFRVKGYVGTTAIDLTFDHVAHTEPAIMDIKDISLP
;
A
#
# COMPACT_ATOMS: atom_id res chain seq x y z
N MET A 1 -24.33 63.97 0.09
CA MET A 1 -22.88 63.87 0.38
C MET A 1 -22.77 63.13 1.71
N ASN A 2 -22.52 61.82 1.79
CA ASN A 2 -21.29 61.13 1.41
C ASN A 2 -21.52 59.68 0.91
N LEU A 3 -20.74 59.30 -0.12
CA LEU A 3 -20.47 57.92 -0.55
C LEU A 3 -19.53 57.21 0.44
N ARG A 4 -19.41 55.87 0.30
CA ARG A 4 -18.30 54.94 0.70
C ARG A 4 -18.63 54.09 1.95
N ASN A 5 -18.64 52.75 1.98
CA ASN A 5 -17.99 51.69 1.19
C ASN A 5 -18.78 50.37 1.27
N ILE A 6 -18.66 49.57 0.20
CA ILE A 6 -19.05 48.16 0.05
C ILE A 6 -18.02 47.30 0.80
N ALA A 7 -18.45 46.27 1.54
CA ALA A 7 -17.58 45.16 1.94
C ALA A 7 -18.27 43.83 1.61
N THR A 8 -17.82 43.28 0.50
CA THR A 8 -18.14 41.99 -0.09
C THR A 8 -17.82 40.86 0.90
N ALA A 9 -18.81 40.04 1.27
CA ALA A 9 -18.54 38.75 1.89
C ALA A 9 -18.11 37.78 0.78
N VAL A 10 -16.80 37.61 0.59
CA VAL A 10 -16.26 36.55 -0.25
C VAL A 10 -16.40 35.25 0.53
N LEU A 11 -17.37 34.44 0.16
CA LEU A 11 -17.49 33.05 0.61
C LEU A 11 -16.41 32.24 -0.12
N THR A 12 -15.24 32.08 0.49
CA THR A 12 -14.25 31.09 0.06
C THR A 12 -14.80 29.70 0.37
N LEU A 13 -15.52 29.12 -0.59
CA LEU A 13 -15.78 27.70 -0.62
C LEU A 13 -14.45 27.00 -0.92
N ALA A 14 -13.71 26.63 0.12
CA ALA A 14 -12.62 25.67 0.01
C ALA A 14 -13.25 24.32 -0.39
N MET A 15 -13.35 24.08 -1.70
CA MET A 15 -13.78 22.79 -2.22
C MET A 15 -12.79 21.73 -1.75
N ALA A 16 -13.33 20.81 -0.97
CA ALA A 16 -12.67 19.66 -0.40
C ALA A 16 -11.76 18.97 -1.41
N SER A 17 -10.54 18.69 -0.94
CA SER A 17 -9.59 17.77 -1.54
C SER A 17 -10.35 16.54 -2.03
N ALA A 18 -10.36 16.31 -3.34
CA ALA A 18 -10.89 15.09 -3.90
C ALA A 18 -10.00 13.94 -3.42
N ALA A 19 -10.39 13.32 -2.31
CA ALA A 19 -9.97 11.97 -1.98
C ALA A 19 -10.52 11.10 -3.12
N LEU A 20 -9.66 10.83 -4.10
CA LEU A 20 -9.91 9.81 -5.11
C LEU A 20 -10.34 8.54 -4.37
N PRO A 21 -11.31 7.77 -4.90
CA PRO A 21 -11.72 6.53 -4.27
C PRO A 21 -10.48 5.66 -4.09
N LEU A 22 -10.09 5.42 -2.85
CA LEU A 22 -9.04 4.48 -2.52
C LEU A 22 -9.55 3.14 -3.05
N ALA A 23 -8.91 2.63 -4.11
CA ALA A 23 -9.03 1.22 -4.42
C ALA A 23 -8.64 0.50 -3.13
N HIS A 24 -9.62 -0.04 -2.41
CA HIS A 24 -9.42 -0.39 -1.01
C HIS A 24 -8.44 -1.56 -0.84
N ALA A 25 -8.01 -2.25 -1.91
CA ALA A 25 -7.08 -3.41 -1.99
C ALA A 25 -5.69 -3.25 -1.33
N HIS A 26 -5.43 -2.11 -0.71
CA HIS A 26 -4.15 -1.77 -0.10
C HIS A 26 -4.37 -1.06 1.23
N GLN A 27 -3.57 -1.41 2.24
CA GLN A 27 -3.40 -0.61 3.44
C GLN A 27 -2.37 0.50 3.17
N SER A 28 -2.61 1.69 3.70
CA SER A 28 -1.70 2.83 3.55
C SER A 28 -1.29 3.38 4.92
N ILE A 29 0.00 3.69 5.07
CA ILE A 29 0.55 4.33 6.25
C ILE A 29 1.34 5.57 5.81
N GLU A 30 1.05 6.71 6.43
CA GLU A 30 1.83 7.94 6.26
C GLU A 30 3.02 7.93 7.23
N VAL A 31 4.17 8.41 6.76
CA VAL A 31 5.40 8.53 7.57
C VAL A 31 5.97 9.94 7.48
N THR A 32 6.66 10.36 8.53
CA THR A 32 7.28 11.69 8.65
C THR A 32 6.26 12.80 8.37
N ASP A 33 5.18 12.83 9.16
CA ASP A 33 4.10 13.83 9.08
C ASP A 33 3.54 14.02 7.65
N GLY A 34 3.39 12.91 6.91
CA GLY A 34 2.82 12.90 5.57
C GLY A 34 3.82 13.17 4.45
N ALA A 35 5.13 13.25 4.73
CA ALA A 35 6.14 13.41 3.69
C ALA A 35 6.13 12.25 2.67
N TYR A 36 5.82 11.05 3.16
CA TYR A 36 5.60 9.88 2.32
C TYR A 36 4.38 9.09 2.74
N ARG A 37 3.76 8.44 1.77
CA ARG A 37 2.73 7.42 1.96
C ARG A 37 3.22 6.09 1.42
N VAL A 38 3.29 5.09 2.30
CA VAL A 38 3.65 3.70 1.97
C VAL A 38 2.37 2.90 1.87
N ILE A 39 2.18 2.22 0.74
CA ILE A 39 0.95 1.54 0.35
C ILE A 39 1.28 0.08 0.09
N VAL A 40 0.58 -0.86 0.72
CA VAL A 40 0.84 -2.29 0.61
C VAL A 40 -0.45 -3.07 0.38
N GLY A 41 -0.43 -3.96 -0.60
CA GLY A 41 -1.51 -4.90 -0.92
C GLY A 41 -0.96 -6.22 -1.45
N TYR A 42 -1.86 -7.11 -1.87
CA TYR A 42 -1.47 -8.30 -2.65
C TYR A 42 -1.36 -7.97 -4.14
N LEU A 43 -0.39 -8.59 -4.80
CA LEU A 43 -0.15 -8.46 -6.24
C LEU A 43 -1.30 -9.03 -7.07
N VAL A 44 -1.91 -10.13 -6.61
CA VAL A 44 -3.07 -10.76 -7.23
C VAL A 44 -4.20 -10.83 -6.21
N ASN A 45 -5.38 -10.32 -6.60
CA ASN A 45 -6.57 -10.30 -5.78
C ASN A 45 -7.77 -10.97 -6.50
N PRO A 46 -8.59 -11.78 -5.79
CA PRO A 46 -8.34 -12.22 -4.42
C PRO A 46 -7.17 -13.23 -4.34
N PRO A 47 -6.42 -13.26 -3.22
CA PRO A 47 -5.32 -14.20 -3.04
C PRO A 47 -5.82 -15.58 -2.57
N TYR A 48 -5.26 -16.64 -3.15
CA TYR A 48 -5.56 -18.03 -2.78
C TYR A 48 -4.30 -18.81 -2.44
N THR A 49 -4.47 -19.88 -1.65
CA THR A 49 -3.41 -20.86 -1.40
C THR A 49 -2.91 -21.50 -2.70
N ASN A 50 -1.63 -21.86 -2.73
CA ASN A 50 -0.96 -22.56 -3.82
C ASN A 50 -0.98 -21.84 -5.18
N VAL A 51 -1.32 -20.55 -5.21
CA VAL A 51 -1.22 -19.66 -6.38
C VAL A 51 -0.10 -18.66 -6.12
N LEU A 52 0.83 -18.49 -7.07
CA LEU A 52 1.90 -17.51 -6.95
C LEU A 52 1.31 -16.11 -6.73
N ASN A 53 1.74 -15.44 -5.66
CA ASN A 53 1.32 -14.09 -5.34
C ASN A 53 2.54 -13.24 -4.96
N GLY A 54 2.31 -12.02 -4.49
CA GLY A 54 3.36 -11.11 -4.10
C GLY A 54 2.85 -9.94 -3.28
N ILE A 55 3.78 -9.18 -2.73
CA ILE A 55 3.51 -7.83 -2.25
C ILE A 55 3.32 -6.90 -3.46
N ASP A 56 2.32 -6.03 -3.40
CA ASP A 56 2.13 -4.87 -4.27
C ASP A 56 2.41 -3.62 -3.43
N LEU A 57 3.67 -3.20 -3.43
CA LEU A 57 4.17 -2.10 -2.61
C LEU A 57 4.30 -0.83 -3.46
N ALA A 58 3.78 0.29 -2.99
CA ALA A 58 4.06 1.60 -3.56
C ALA A 58 4.51 2.60 -2.50
N VAL A 59 5.35 3.55 -2.92
CA VAL A 59 5.72 4.72 -2.12
C VAL A 59 5.40 5.98 -2.91
N ARG A 60 4.68 6.90 -2.27
CA ARG A 60 4.28 8.19 -2.83
C ARG A 60 4.85 9.31 -1.97
N ASP A 61 5.28 10.41 -2.58
CA ASP A 61 5.62 11.64 -1.85
C ASP A 61 4.34 12.37 -1.39
N ALA A 62 4.51 13.46 -0.65
CA ALA A 62 3.40 14.31 -0.16
C ALA A 62 2.49 14.86 -1.27
N ASN A 63 2.98 14.94 -2.51
CA ASN A 63 2.21 15.41 -3.67
C ASN A 63 1.55 14.26 -4.44
N GLY A 64 1.77 13.01 -4.02
CA GLY A 64 1.27 11.81 -4.70
C GLY A 64 2.15 11.32 -5.85
N ASN A 65 3.34 11.90 -6.05
CA ASN A 65 4.26 11.43 -7.09
C ASN A 65 4.90 10.09 -6.68
N PRO A 66 5.22 9.21 -7.64
CA PRO A 66 5.94 7.98 -7.36
C PRO A 66 7.35 8.26 -6.83
N VAL A 67 7.75 7.54 -5.76
CA VAL A 67 9.15 7.48 -5.34
C VAL A 67 9.77 6.20 -5.91
N THR A 68 10.85 6.35 -6.68
CA THR A 68 11.50 5.26 -7.44
C THR A 68 12.87 4.87 -6.84
N GLY A 69 13.48 3.78 -7.34
CA GLY A 69 14.82 3.33 -6.91
C GLY A 69 14.94 2.72 -5.51
N LEU A 70 13.81 2.37 -4.88
CA LEU A 70 13.77 1.85 -3.51
C LEU A 70 14.08 0.34 -3.38
N GLU A 71 14.23 -0.40 -4.49
CA GLU A 71 14.43 -1.86 -4.47
C GLU A 71 15.71 -2.32 -3.74
N LYS A 72 16.67 -1.42 -3.51
CA LYS A 72 17.88 -1.66 -2.72
C LYS A 72 17.88 -0.98 -1.35
N SER A 73 16.94 -0.06 -1.10
CA SER A 73 16.87 0.70 0.16
C SER A 73 15.78 0.19 1.09
N LEU A 74 14.80 -0.54 0.55
CA LEU A 74 13.75 -1.21 1.31
C LEU A 74 13.91 -2.72 1.25
N ASP A 75 13.71 -3.35 2.40
CA ASP A 75 13.46 -4.76 2.56
C ASP A 75 11.98 -4.98 2.88
N ALA A 76 11.42 -6.09 2.38
CA ALA A 76 10.06 -6.51 2.71
C ALA A 76 10.03 -7.97 3.16
N TRP A 77 9.08 -8.28 4.03
CA TRP A 77 8.79 -9.63 4.50
C TRP A 77 7.29 -9.88 4.46
N VAL A 78 6.94 -11.14 4.31
CA VAL A 78 5.59 -11.64 4.55
C VAL A 78 5.62 -12.64 5.69
N LEU A 79 4.70 -12.49 6.63
CA LEU A 79 4.52 -13.36 7.78
C LEU A 79 3.19 -14.09 7.60
N GLY A 80 3.22 -15.42 7.69
CA GLY A 80 2.05 -16.28 7.63
C GLY A 80 1.43 -16.54 9.01
N PRO A 81 0.22 -17.14 9.04
CA PRO A 81 -0.59 -17.27 10.25
C PRO A 81 0.05 -18.15 11.35
N ALA A 82 0.95 -19.06 10.97
CA ALA A 82 1.70 -19.91 11.92
C ALA A 82 3.02 -19.28 12.38
N GLY A 83 3.25 -17.99 12.09
CA GLY A 83 4.49 -17.27 12.44
C GLY A 83 5.67 -17.54 11.50
N SER A 84 5.47 -18.28 10.40
CA SER A 84 6.48 -18.44 9.35
C SER A 84 6.73 -17.12 8.62
N GLU A 85 7.97 -16.79 8.33
CA GLU A 85 8.34 -15.55 7.62
C GLU A 85 9.16 -15.84 6.37
N VAL A 86 8.94 -15.06 5.32
CA VAL A 86 9.75 -15.07 4.08
C VAL A 86 10.18 -13.65 3.76
N LYS A 87 11.50 -13.43 3.59
CA LYS A 87 12.04 -12.19 3.03
C LYS A 87 11.73 -12.14 1.53
N LEU A 88 11.16 -11.04 1.07
CA LEU A 88 10.77 -10.80 -0.31
C LEU A 88 11.88 -10.05 -1.06
N THR A 89 12.29 -10.59 -2.20
CA THR A 89 13.18 -9.86 -3.12
C THR A 89 12.37 -8.84 -3.91
N LEU A 90 12.45 -7.57 -3.50
CA LEU A 90 11.76 -6.46 -4.17
C LEU A 90 12.35 -6.18 -5.56
N ARG A 91 11.46 -5.89 -6.51
CA ARG A 91 11.77 -5.50 -7.88
C ARG A 91 10.85 -4.36 -8.29
N ALA A 92 11.39 -3.32 -8.90
CA ALA A 92 10.57 -2.27 -9.49
C ALA A 92 9.61 -2.84 -10.53
N ASN A 93 8.35 -2.41 -10.48
CA ASN A 93 7.35 -2.72 -11.49
C ASN A 93 7.56 -1.77 -12.69
N ARG A 94 7.89 -2.34 -13.86
CA ARG A 94 8.18 -1.56 -15.07
C ARG A 94 6.96 -0.88 -15.68
N ASP A 95 5.77 -1.43 -15.41
CA ASP A 95 4.51 -0.94 -15.97
C ASP A 95 3.78 0.03 -15.01
N LYS A 96 4.26 0.15 -13.76
CA LYS A 96 3.68 1.01 -12.73
C LYS A 96 4.78 1.72 -11.95
N GLU A 97 5.06 2.97 -12.30
CA GLU A 97 6.12 3.75 -11.66
C GLU A 97 5.89 3.93 -10.14
N GLY A 98 6.97 3.77 -9.36
CA GLY A 98 6.96 3.82 -7.90
C GLY A 98 6.32 2.61 -7.23
N TRP A 99 6.01 1.56 -8.00
CA TRP A 99 5.56 0.27 -7.48
C TRP A 99 6.68 -0.76 -7.48
N TYR A 100 6.59 -1.67 -6.52
CA TYR A 100 7.55 -2.73 -6.24
C TYR A 100 6.81 -4.03 -5.99
N THR A 101 7.37 -5.12 -6.50
CA THR A 101 6.82 -6.46 -6.32
C THR A 101 7.86 -7.39 -5.73
N GLY A 102 7.41 -8.28 -4.86
CA GLY A 102 8.21 -9.35 -4.26
C GLY A 102 7.32 -10.56 -4.10
N ASN A 103 7.73 -11.70 -4.66
CA ASN A 103 6.84 -12.84 -4.80
C ASN A 103 6.91 -13.76 -3.58
N PHE A 104 5.79 -14.36 -3.23
CA PHE A 104 5.71 -15.46 -2.28
C PHE A 104 4.62 -16.45 -2.73
N LEU A 105 4.68 -17.67 -2.22
CA LEU A 105 3.67 -18.69 -2.46
C LEU A 105 2.98 -19.01 -1.12
N PRO A 106 1.74 -18.57 -0.90
CA PRO A 106 0.99 -18.97 0.29
C PRO A 106 0.60 -20.44 0.21
N THR A 107 0.78 -21.18 1.31
CA THR A 107 0.46 -22.62 1.38
C THR A 107 -0.62 -22.94 2.40
N ALA A 108 -1.07 -21.95 3.17
CA ALA A 108 -2.14 -22.07 4.15
C ALA A 108 -3.09 -20.87 4.02
N PRO A 109 -4.41 -21.08 4.21
CA PRO A 109 -5.34 -19.96 4.30
C PRO A 109 -5.18 -19.24 5.64
N GLY A 110 -5.66 -17.99 5.71
CA GLY A 110 -5.64 -17.20 6.93
C GLY A 110 -5.10 -15.78 6.73
N GLU A 111 -4.85 -15.12 7.86
CA GLU A 111 -4.27 -13.79 7.91
C GLU A 111 -2.76 -13.81 7.65
N TYR A 112 -2.30 -12.83 6.89
CA TYR A 112 -0.89 -12.64 6.57
C TYR A 112 -0.53 -11.18 6.77
N THR A 113 0.66 -10.94 7.33
CA THR A 113 1.16 -9.60 7.61
C THR A 113 2.34 -9.30 6.71
N PHE A 114 2.41 -8.09 6.16
CA PHE A 114 3.61 -7.59 5.51
C PHE A 114 4.39 -6.68 6.43
N ARG A 115 5.71 -6.78 6.40
CA ARG A 115 6.61 -5.83 7.04
C ARG A 115 7.48 -5.17 5.98
N VAL A 116 7.64 -3.85 6.05
CA VAL A 116 8.51 -3.07 5.16
C VAL A 116 9.46 -2.24 6.00
N LYS A 117 10.77 -2.42 5.80
CA LYS A 117 11.81 -1.75 6.58
C LYS A 117 12.90 -1.20 5.67
N GLY A 118 13.48 -0.08 6.03
CA GLY A 118 14.64 0.47 5.32
C GLY A 118 14.59 1.98 5.26
N TYR A 119 14.95 2.54 4.11
CA TYR A 119 14.99 3.99 3.90
C TYR A 119 14.24 4.44 2.66
N VAL A 120 13.50 5.54 2.81
CA VAL A 120 12.97 6.37 1.71
C VAL A 120 13.72 7.69 1.73
N GLY A 121 14.64 7.88 0.78
CA GLY A 121 15.62 8.95 0.88
C GLY A 121 16.49 8.76 2.14
N THR A 122 16.46 9.75 3.05
CA THR A 122 17.11 9.67 4.37
C THR A 122 16.17 9.25 5.50
N THR A 123 14.88 9.05 5.21
CA THR A 123 13.88 8.68 6.21
C THR A 123 13.91 7.18 6.47
N ALA A 124 14.24 6.78 7.70
CA ALA A 124 14.13 5.39 8.13
C ALA A 124 12.66 4.99 8.36
N ILE A 125 12.27 3.82 7.89
CA ILE A 125 10.95 3.24 8.11
C ILE A 125 11.06 1.79 8.63
N ASP A 126 10.10 1.38 9.46
CA ASP A 126 9.88 0.00 9.90
C ASP A 126 8.37 -0.15 10.16
N LEU A 127 7.64 -0.54 9.12
CA LEU A 127 6.19 -0.52 9.07
C LEU A 127 5.63 -1.95 8.99
N THR A 128 4.48 -2.14 9.63
CA THR A 128 3.73 -3.40 9.64
C THR A 128 2.35 -3.16 9.03
N PHE A 129 1.92 -4.07 8.17
CA PHE A 129 0.65 -4.03 7.46
C PHE A 129 -0.06 -5.38 7.66
N ASP A 130 -1.09 -5.39 8.49
CA ASP A 130 -1.84 -6.56 8.95
C ASP A 130 -3.28 -6.61 8.40
N HIS A 131 -3.72 -5.57 7.70
CA HIS A 131 -5.07 -5.44 7.15
C HIS A 131 -5.05 -4.98 5.70
N VAL A 132 -4.41 -5.78 4.84
CA VAL A 132 -4.21 -5.44 3.42
C VAL A 132 -5.24 -6.09 2.48
N ALA A 133 -5.96 -7.13 2.93
CA ALA A 133 -7.01 -7.80 2.16
C ALA A 133 -8.41 -7.18 2.36
N HIS A 134 -9.33 -7.53 1.46
CA HIS A 134 -10.79 -7.26 1.57
C HIS A 134 -11.60 -8.50 1.93
N THR A 135 -10.91 -9.60 2.13
CA THR A 135 -11.49 -10.90 2.44
C THR A 135 -11.07 -11.29 3.83
N GLU A 136 -11.95 -12.00 4.52
CA GLU A 136 -11.64 -12.73 5.75
C GLU A 136 -11.91 -14.21 5.43
N PRO A 137 -10.87 -15.07 5.39
CA PRO A 137 -9.46 -14.75 5.64
C PRO A 137 -8.82 -13.91 4.53
N ALA A 138 -7.67 -13.28 4.84
CA ALA A 138 -6.89 -12.53 3.87
C ALA A 138 -6.47 -13.40 2.69
N ILE A 139 -5.99 -14.63 2.93
CA ILE A 139 -5.75 -15.65 1.91
C ILE A 139 -6.76 -16.79 2.04
N MET A 140 -7.50 -17.06 0.97
CA MET A 140 -8.54 -18.10 0.92
C MET A 140 -8.00 -19.46 0.45
N ASP A 141 -8.68 -20.56 0.78
CA ASP A 141 -8.28 -21.88 0.28
C ASP A 141 -8.70 -22.04 -1.18
N ILE A 142 -7.74 -22.34 -2.07
CA ILE A 142 -8.03 -22.60 -3.49
C ILE A 142 -9.03 -23.74 -3.69
N LYS A 143 -9.11 -24.67 -2.73
CA LYS A 143 -10.07 -25.79 -2.76
C LYS A 143 -11.52 -25.33 -2.80
N ASP A 144 -11.84 -24.15 -2.26
CA ASP A 144 -13.20 -23.62 -2.21
C ASP A 144 -13.73 -23.25 -3.60
N ILE A 145 -12.85 -23.03 -4.57
CA ILE A 145 -13.19 -22.63 -5.94
C ILE A 145 -12.67 -23.60 -7.01
N SER A 146 -12.04 -24.71 -6.60
CA SER A 146 -11.48 -25.68 -7.52
C SER A 146 -12.55 -26.64 -8.06
N LEU A 147 -12.50 -26.93 -9.36
CA LEU A 147 -13.26 -28.00 -10.01
C LEU A 147 -12.31 -29.08 -10.52
N PRO A 148 -12.75 -30.35 -10.60
CA PRO A 148 -11.95 -31.45 -11.15
C PRO A 148 -11.63 -31.29 -12.64
#